data_AF-A0A2T2SJX1-F1
#
_entry.id   AF-A0A2T2SJX1-F1
#
_cell.length_a   1.000
_cell.length_b   1.000
_cell.length_c   1.000
_cell.angle_alpha   90.00
_cell.angle_beta   90.00
_cell.angle_gamma   90.00
#
_symmetry.space_group_name_H-M   'P 1'
#
loop_
_entity.id
_entity.type
_entity.pdbx_description
1 polymer ?
#
loop_
_entity_poly.entity_id
_entity_poly.type
_entity_poly.pdbx_seq_one_letter_code
_entity_poly.pdbx_strand_id
1 'polypeptide(L)'
;MLPVRIPIPKSFYSIETDEPHATCLACDASLLDGSTEYLIERGMRRYKAYDVQETVFEYALCMDCHATMRKSFSDTSMRRCQAYLSEHIDLAERTGRLLGTESHDPSDWMQQCIVHGTPRAELEEYQVMAHCQGDEMLLTHLPLVMGGPAMDELAQCLSDETINELGGFRDEHLGLPPELKRDLQGPVVA
;
A
#
# COMPACT_ATOMS: atom_id res chain seq x y z
N MET A 1 -21.03 10.04 6.67
CA MET A 1 -20.05 11.08 7.05
C MET A 1 -19.00 11.10 5.95
N LEU A 2 -18.61 12.27 5.44
CA LEU A 2 -17.53 12.33 4.44
C LEU A 2 -16.19 12.01 5.13
N PRO A 3 -15.25 11.33 4.45
CA PRO A 3 -13.96 11.02 5.03
C PRO A 3 -13.18 12.31 5.32
N VAL A 4 -12.41 12.32 6.40
CA VAL A 4 -11.50 13.44 6.69
C VAL A 4 -10.43 13.47 5.60
N ARG A 5 -10.06 14.68 5.19
CA ARG A 5 -9.08 14.93 4.14
C ARG A 5 -7.95 15.78 4.67
N ILE A 6 -6.74 15.45 4.28
CA ILE A 6 -5.53 16.21 4.62
C ILE A 6 -4.66 16.35 3.36
N PRO A 7 -3.78 17.35 3.29
CA PRO A 7 -2.77 17.39 2.24
C PRO A 7 -1.91 16.13 2.25
N ILE A 8 -1.55 15.62 1.07
CA ILE A 8 -0.65 14.46 0.96
C ILE A 8 0.69 14.80 1.65
N PRO A 9 1.11 14.05 2.68
CA PRO A 9 2.39 14.28 3.34
C PRO A 9 3.55 14.05 2.38
N LYS A 10 4.64 14.82 2.54
CA LYS A 10 5.87 14.65 1.76
C LYS A 10 6.44 13.23 1.81
N SER A 11 6.17 12.49 2.89
CA SER A 11 6.56 11.08 2.98
C SER A 11 5.88 10.18 1.94
N PHE A 12 4.87 10.66 1.21
CA PHE A 12 4.18 9.98 0.11
C PHE A 12 4.39 10.67 -1.25
N TYR A 13 5.29 11.66 -1.34
CA TYR A 13 5.68 12.25 -2.63
C TYR A 13 6.60 11.30 -3.37
N SER A 14 6.57 11.34 -4.69
CA SER A 14 7.42 10.48 -5.51
C SER A 14 8.89 10.70 -5.19
N ILE A 15 9.65 9.62 -5.05
CA ILE A 15 11.10 9.68 -4.86
C ILE A 15 11.82 10.28 -6.07
N GLU A 16 11.25 10.18 -7.27
CA GLU A 16 11.87 10.66 -8.49
C GLU A 16 11.73 12.19 -8.63
N THR A 17 10.53 12.70 -8.35
CA THR A 17 10.20 14.12 -8.60
C THR A 17 10.17 14.99 -7.34
N ASP A 18 10.09 14.41 -6.14
CA ASP A 18 9.80 15.11 -4.87
C ASP A 18 8.48 15.91 -4.91
N GLU A 19 7.51 15.42 -5.70
CA GLU A 19 6.17 16.00 -5.88
C GLU A 19 5.09 14.92 -5.69
N PRO A 20 3.81 15.29 -5.46
CA PRO A 20 2.70 14.34 -5.50
C PRO A 20 2.68 13.53 -6.80
N HIS A 21 2.26 12.27 -6.73
CA HIS A 21 2.11 11.43 -7.92
C HIS A 21 1.07 12.03 -8.87
N ALA A 22 1.53 12.47 -10.05
CA ALA A 22 0.68 13.19 -10.99
C ALA A 22 -0.17 12.26 -11.89
N THR A 23 0.34 11.06 -12.15
CA THR A 23 -0.23 10.11 -13.13
C THR A 23 -0.32 8.70 -12.57
N CYS A 24 -1.34 7.96 -13.03
CA CYS A 24 -1.50 6.54 -12.77
C CYS A 24 -0.41 5.75 -13.49
N LEU A 25 0.29 4.85 -12.79
CA LEU A 25 1.36 4.03 -13.36
C LEU A 25 0.90 3.17 -14.55
N ALA A 26 -0.35 2.71 -14.54
CA ALA A 26 -0.84 1.73 -15.52
C ALA A 26 -1.54 2.35 -16.74
N CYS A 27 -2.15 3.53 -16.61
CA CYS A 27 -2.96 4.12 -17.69
C CYS A 27 -2.67 5.60 -17.97
N ASP A 28 -1.68 6.19 -17.29
CA ASP A 28 -1.28 7.60 -17.41
C ASP A 28 -2.38 8.63 -17.11
N ALA A 29 -3.53 8.19 -16.55
CA ALA A 29 -4.60 9.09 -16.14
C ALA A 29 -4.12 10.08 -15.07
N SER A 30 -4.60 11.32 -15.15
CA SER A 30 -4.32 12.36 -14.16
C SER A 30 -4.88 11.98 -12.79
N LEU A 31 -4.03 12.01 -11.77
CA LEU A 31 -4.40 11.73 -10.38
C LEU A 31 -4.72 13.01 -9.60
N LEU A 32 -4.19 14.15 -10.06
CA LEU A 32 -4.29 15.44 -9.37
C LEU A 32 -5.47 16.31 -9.85
N ASP A 33 -6.31 15.81 -10.76
CA ASP A 33 -7.46 16.55 -11.28
C ASP A 33 -8.65 16.67 -10.30
N GLY A 34 -8.56 15.99 -9.15
CA GLY A 34 -9.54 16.03 -8.05
C GLY A 34 -10.71 15.08 -8.20
N SER A 35 -10.87 14.40 -9.34
CA SER A 35 -11.95 13.42 -9.56
C SER A 35 -11.49 11.98 -9.36
N THR A 36 -10.22 11.70 -9.71
CA THR A 36 -9.66 10.35 -9.66
C THR A 36 -9.25 9.97 -8.24
N GLU A 37 -9.87 8.94 -7.68
CA GLU A 37 -9.37 8.24 -6.49
C GLU A 37 -8.23 7.29 -6.88
N TYR A 38 -7.21 7.20 -6.03
CA TYR A 38 -6.04 6.37 -6.29
C TYR A 38 -5.35 5.91 -5.01
N LEU A 39 -4.62 4.81 -5.12
CA LEU A 39 -3.78 4.27 -4.07
C LEU A 39 -2.32 4.58 -4.36
N ILE A 40 -1.60 5.06 -3.35
CA ILE A 40 -0.15 5.08 -3.32
C ILE A 40 0.31 3.89 -2.50
N GLU A 41 1.20 3.09 -3.05
CA GLU A 41 1.86 2.01 -2.33
C GLU A 41 3.37 2.15 -2.44
N ARG A 42 4.05 1.91 -1.32
CA ARG A 42 5.50 1.95 -1.25
C ARG A 42 6.06 0.83 -0.38
N GLY A 43 6.99 0.06 -0.92
CA GLY A 43 7.77 -0.93 -0.19
C GLY A 43 9.06 -0.33 0.36
N MET A 44 9.32 -0.58 1.64
CA MET A 44 10.48 -0.07 2.37
C MET A 44 11.34 -1.22 2.89
N ARG A 45 12.65 -1.06 2.83
CA ARG A 45 13.64 -1.95 3.46
C ARG A 45 14.54 -1.14 4.40
N ARG A 46 14.79 -1.65 5.60
CA ARG A 46 15.60 -1.02 6.64
C ARG A 46 16.81 -1.90 6.95
N TYR A 47 17.99 -1.33 6.79
CA TYR A 47 19.25 -1.95 7.14
C TYR A 47 19.71 -1.48 8.52
N LYS A 48 19.27 -2.19 9.57
CA LYS A 48 19.55 -1.84 10.98
C LYS A 48 21.03 -1.60 11.28
N ALA A 49 21.93 -2.35 10.63
CA ALA A 49 23.37 -2.22 10.82
C ALA A 49 23.94 -0.85 10.38
N TYR A 50 23.24 -0.15 9.49
CA TYR A 50 23.71 1.12 8.91
C TYR A 50 22.77 2.30 9.21
N ASP A 51 21.67 2.08 9.95
CA ASP A 51 20.59 3.06 10.17
C ASP A 51 20.08 3.70 8.86
N VAL A 52 20.04 2.89 7.80
CA VAL A 52 19.59 3.30 6.46
C VAL A 52 18.23 2.66 6.18
N GLN A 53 17.35 3.45 5.58
CA GLN A 53 16.08 2.99 5.04
C GLN A 53 16.03 3.33 3.55
N GLU A 54 15.60 2.37 2.74
CA GLU A 54 15.54 2.46 1.29
C GLU A 54 14.11 2.18 0.82
N THR A 55 13.65 2.95 -0.16
CA THR A 55 12.43 2.65 -0.91
C THR A 55 12.77 1.62 -1.97
N VAL A 56 12.20 0.42 -1.86
CA VAL A 56 12.43 -0.68 -2.80
C VAL A 56 11.61 -0.49 -4.08
N PHE A 57 10.37 -0.04 -3.91
CA PHE A 57 9.47 0.31 -4.99
C PHE A 57 8.46 1.33 -4.51
N GLU A 58 7.92 2.12 -5.43
CA GLU A 58 6.75 2.94 -5.19
C GLU A 58 5.91 3.06 -6.47
N TYR A 59 4.62 3.27 -6.30
CA TYR A 59 3.73 3.66 -7.40
C TYR A 59 2.43 4.27 -6.90
N ALA A 60 1.74 4.93 -7.83
CA ALA A 60 0.36 5.35 -7.66
C ALA A 60 -0.53 4.70 -8.74
N LEU A 61 -1.68 4.18 -8.33
CA LEU A 61 -2.60 3.47 -9.21
C LEU A 61 -4.03 4.00 -9.00
N CYS A 62 -4.69 4.45 -10.07
CA CYS A 62 -6.09 4.83 -9.99
C CYS A 62 -6.98 3.64 -9.60
N MET A 63 -8.13 3.92 -8.97
CA MET A 63 -9.01 2.85 -8.49
C MET A 63 -9.56 1.95 -9.61
N ASP A 64 -9.65 2.44 -10.84
CA ASP A 64 -10.06 1.64 -12.01
C ASP A 64 -8.99 0.60 -12.40
N CYS A 65 -7.72 1.00 -12.43
CA CYS A 65 -6.60 0.10 -12.69
C CYS A 65 -6.41 -0.87 -11.52
N HIS A 66 -6.57 -0.39 -10.28
CA HIS A 66 -6.57 -1.25 -9.09
C HIS A 66 -7.67 -2.31 -9.15
N ALA A 67 -8.90 -1.92 -9.51
CA ALA A 67 -10.00 -2.86 -9.65
C ALA A 67 -9.78 -3.85 -10.81
N THR A 68 -9.13 -3.41 -11.89
CA THR A 68 -8.76 -4.29 -13.02
C THR A 68 -7.73 -5.31 -12.60
N MET A 69 -6.68 -4.91 -11.89
CA MET A 69 -5.68 -5.81 -11.32
C MET A 69 -6.33 -6.80 -10.33
N ARG A 70 -7.22 -6.33 -9.45
CA ARG A 70 -7.93 -7.21 -8.52
C ARG A 70 -8.80 -8.26 -9.23
N LYS A 71 -9.32 -7.97 -10.42
CA LYS A 71 -10.12 -8.91 -11.23
C LYS A 71 -9.29 -10.02 -11.88
N SER A 72 -7.97 -9.84 -12.02
CA SER A 72 -7.10 -10.94 -12.51
C SER A 72 -6.79 -11.96 -11.42
N PHE A 73 -7.14 -11.68 -10.16
CA PHE A 73 -6.94 -12.61 -9.07
C PHE A 73 -7.92 -13.77 -9.18
N SER A 74 -7.45 -14.97 -8.83
CA SER A 74 -8.33 -16.13 -8.75
C SER A 74 -9.32 -15.97 -7.60
N ASP A 75 -10.53 -16.49 -7.78
CA ASP A 75 -11.57 -16.56 -6.75
C ASP A 75 -11.04 -17.11 -5.42
N THR A 76 -10.16 -18.11 -5.49
CA THR A 76 -9.54 -18.74 -4.32
C THR A 76 -8.64 -17.77 -3.58
N SER A 77 -7.78 -17.04 -4.29
CA SER A 77 -6.89 -16.04 -3.69
C SER A 77 -7.68 -14.92 -3.06
N MET A 78 -8.68 -14.39 -3.78
CA MET A 78 -9.56 -13.33 -3.26
C MET A 78 -10.23 -13.74 -1.94
N ARG A 79 -10.79 -14.95 -1.86
CA ARG A 79 -11.45 -15.45 -0.65
C ARG A 79 -10.47 -15.65 0.50
N ARG A 80 -9.28 -16.22 0.24
CA ARG A 80 -8.26 -16.47 1.27
C ARG A 80 -7.69 -15.17 1.83
N CYS A 81 -7.31 -14.23 0.96
CA CYS A 81 -6.85 -12.91 1.39
C CYS A 81 -7.93 -12.16 2.15
N GLN A 82 -9.19 -12.19 1.68
CA GLN A 82 -10.30 -11.57 2.40
C GLN A 82 -10.49 -12.19 3.80
N ALA A 83 -10.45 -13.52 3.91
CA ALA A 83 -10.57 -14.21 5.18
C ALA A 83 -9.44 -13.80 6.15
N TYR A 84 -8.19 -13.86 5.69
CA TYR A 84 -7.03 -13.44 6.45
C TYR A 84 -7.15 -11.98 6.93
N LEU A 85 -7.41 -11.03 6.02
CA LEU A 85 -7.54 -9.62 6.39
C LEU A 85 -8.68 -9.40 7.39
N SER A 86 -9.82 -10.08 7.23
CA SER A 86 -10.95 -9.96 8.15
C SER A 86 -10.70 -10.58 9.53
N GLU A 87 -9.83 -11.59 9.62
CA GLU A 87 -9.44 -12.23 10.87
C GLU A 87 -8.44 -11.36 11.66
N HIS A 88 -7.56 -10.66 10.95
CA HIS A 88 -6.47 -9.89 11.56
C HIS A 88 -6.72 -8.39 11.67
N ILE A 89 -7.64 -7.83 10.90
CA ILE A 89 -7.83 -6.37 10.80
C ILE A 89 -9.30 -6.01 11.02
N ASP A 90 -9.58 -5.29 12.11
CA ASP A 90 -10.86 -4.61 12.30
C ASP A 90 -10.83 -3.22 11.64
N LEU A 91 -11.27 -3.17 10.38
CA LEU A 91 -11.36 -1.91 9.63
C LEU A 91 -12.42 -0.95 10.20
N ALA A 92 -13.47 -1.48 10.85
CA ALA A 92 -14.53 -0.66 11.43
C ALA A 92 -14.03 0.04 12.69
N GLU A 93 -13.36 -0.71 13.59
CA GLU A 93 -12.70 -0.13 14.76
C GLU A 93 -11.62 0.86 14.34
N ARG A 94 -10.80 0.51 13.33
CA ARG A 94 -9.78 1.41 12.78
C ARG A 94 -10.38 2.72 12.29
N THR A 95 -11.43 2.67 11.48
CA THR A 95 -12.13 3.87 10.98
C THR A 95 -12.78 4.66 12.12
N GLY A 96 -13.32 3.98 13.13
CA GLY A 96 -13.91 4.62 14.32
C GLY A 96 -12.88 5.41 15.13
N ARG A 97 -11.67 4.86 15.34
CA ARG A 97 -10.56 5.59 15.97
C ARG A 97 -10.20 6.84 15.14
N LEU A 98 -10.28 6.75 13.82
CA LEU A 98 -9.80 7.73 12.84
C LEU A 98 -10.68 8.98 12.82
N LEU A 99 -11.99 8.77 12.99
CA LEU A 99 -12.96 9.86 13.16
C LEU A 99 -12.98 10.43 14.58
N GLY A 100 -12.40 9.74 15.56
CA GLY A 100 -12.42 10.11 16.98
C GLY A 100 -11.14 10.78 17.49
N THR A 101 -10.06 10.83 16.70
CA THR A 101 -8.77 11.41 17.12
C THR A 101 -8.77 12.95 17.04
N GLU A 102 -8.11 13.58 18.01
CA GLU A 102 -7.82 15.03 17.97
C GLU A 102 -6.72 15.38 16.94
N SER A 103 -5.79 14.44 16.69
CA SER A 103 -4.72 14.54 15.69
C SER A 103 -5.05 13.72 14.44
N HIS A 104 -4.91 14.35 13.28
CA HIS A 104 -5.05 13.71 11.97
C HIS A 104 -3.69 13.48 11.29
N ASP A 105 -2.58 13.42 12.05
CA ASP A 105 -1.26 13.14 11.50
C ASP A 105 -1.15 11.66 11.09
N PRO A 106 -0.98 11.35 9.78
CA PRO A 106 -0.78 9.99 9.28
C PRO A 106 0.32 9.19 9.96
N SER A 107 1.34 9.87 10.49
CA SER A 107 2.49 9.26 11.13
C SER A 107 2.07 8.47 12.37
N ASP A 108 1.06 8.94 13.11
CA ASP A 108 0.50 8.27 14.28
C ASP A 108 -0.17 6.93 13.92
N TRP A 109 -0.67 6.82 12.70
CA TRP A 109 -1.43 5.69 12.18
C TRP A 109 -0.56 4.59 11.57
N MET A 110 0.70 4.94 11.34
CA MET A 110 1.73 4.13 10.69
C MET A 110 2.86 3.78 11.67
N GLN A 111 2.65 3.92 12.98
CA GLN A 111 3.67 3.58 13.97
C GLN A 111 3.89 2.07 14.13
N GLN A 112 2.90 1.24 13.74
CA GLN A 112 2.92 -0.21 13.91
C GLN A 112 2.27 -0.94 12.74
N CYS A 113 2.68 -2.19 12.53
CA CYS A 113 2.06 -3.11 11.58
C CYS A 113 0.57 -3.30 11.90
N ILE A 114 -0.29 -3.18 10.90
CA ILE A 114 -1.74 -3.31 11.07
C ILE A 114 -2.19 -4.73 11.47
N VAL A 115 -1.42 -5.75 11.09
CA VAL A 115 -1.74 -7.17 11.36
C VAL A 115 -1.14 -7.63 12.69
N HIS A 116 0.14 -7.38 12.93
CA HIS A 116 0.86 -7.95 14.08
C HIS A 116 1.10 -6.95 15.22
N GLY A 117 0.84 -5.66 15.04
CA GLY A 117 1.14 -4.62 16.03
C GLY A 117 2.64 -4.37 16.24
N THR A 118 3.53 -5.03 15.49
CA THR A 118 4.98 -4.82 15.57
C THR A 118 5.31 -3.35 15.28
N PRO A 119 6.10 -2.66 16.13
CA PRO A 119 6.51 -1.29 15.87
C PRO A 119 7.24 -1.16 14.54
N ARG A 120 6.91 -0.13 13.76
CA ARG A 120 7.52 0.13 12.44
C ARG A 120 9.04 0.24 12.52
N ALA A 121 9.56 0.78 13.63
CA ALA A 121 11.00 0.90 13.86
C ALA A 121 11.72 -0.45 14.00
N GLU A 122 11.00 -1.52 14.33
CA GLU A 122 11.56 -2.87 14.51
C GLU A 122 11.48 -3.71 13.20
N LEU A 123 10.67 -3.26 12.23
CA LEU A 123 10.50 -3.92 10.93
C LEU A 123 11.72 -3.70 10.03
N GLU A 124 12.23 -4.79 9.47
CA GLU A 124 13.28 -4.77 8.45
C GLU A 124 12.68 -4.52 7.06
N GLU A 125 11.46 -4.99 6.83
CA GLU A 125 10.72 -4.77 5.59
C GLU A 125 9.28 -4.46 5.94
N TYR A 126 8.68 -3.51 5.22
CA TYR A 126 7.28 -3.17 5.37
C TYR A 126 6.79 -2.39 4.15
N GLN A 127 5.48 -2.40 3.95
CA GLN A 127 4.79 -1.55 2.98
C GLN A 127 4.00 -0.47 3.70
N VAL A 128 3.88 0.69 3.06
CA VAL A 128 2.92 1.74 3.39
C VAL A 128 1.93 1.90 2.26
N MET A 129 0.66 2.08 2.62
CA MET A 129 -0.42 2.34 1.66
C MET A 129 -1.17 3.60 2.07
N ALA A 130 -1.56 4.40 1.09
CA ALA A 130 -2.40 5.58 1.27
C ALA A 130 -3.48 5.66 0.19
N HIS A 131 -4.67 6.09 0.59
CA HIS A 131 -5.76 6.38 -0.34
C HIS A 131 -5.86 7.89 -0.54
N CYS A 132 -5.90 8.33 -1.79
CA CYS A 132 -5.82 9.74 -2.16
C CYS A 132 -6.85 10.09 -3.24
N GLN A 133 -7.18 11.37 -3.33
CA GLN A 133 -7.96 11.96 -4.42
C GLN A 133 -7.48 13.39 -4.64
N GLY A 134 -7.05 13.72 -5.87
CA GLY A 134 -6.40 15.01 -6.10
C GLY A 134 -5.09 15.12 -5.32
N ASP A 135 -4.88 16.26 -4.67
CA ASP A 135 -3.77 16.57 -3.78
C ASP A 135 -4.04 16.24 -2.29
N GLU A 136 -5.13 15.52 -2.02
CA GLU A 136 -5.57 15.15 -0.68
C GLU A 136 -5.44 13.64 -0.42
N MET A 137 -5.02 13.29 0.79
CA MET A 137 -5.12 11.95 1.35
C MET A 137 -6.47 11.80 2.05
N LEU A 138 -7.17 10.71 1.75
CA LEU A 138 -8.46 10.33 2.33
C LEU A 138 -8.27 9.45 3.56
N LEU A 139 -8.45 10.05 4.73
CA LEU A 139 -8.40 9.35 6.01
C LEU A 139 -9.66 8.51 6.21
N THR A 140 -9.55 7.22 5.89
CA THR A 140 -10.65 6.24 5.89
C THR A 140 -10.29 5.05 6.79
N HIS A 141 -9.77 3.98 6.20
CA HIS A 141 -9.03 2.92 6.90
C HIS A 141 -7.53 2.99 6.56
N LEU A 142 -7.18 3.85 5.60
CA LEU A 142 -5.82 4.21 5.20
C LEU A 142 -5.48 5.62 5.72
N PRO A 143 -4.19 5.94 5.92
CA PRO A 143 -3.02 5.12 5.59
C PRO A 143 -2.73 4.00 6.59
N LEU A 144 -1.91 3.02 6.21
CA LEU A 144 -1.47 1.91 7.08
C LEU A 144 -0.04 1.46 6.80
N VAL A 145 0.52 0.67 7.73
CA VAL A 145 1.78 -0.06 7.57
C VAL A 145 1.50 -1.56 7.66
N MET A 146 2.12 -2.35 6.78
CA MET A 146 2.10 -3.80 6.82
C MET A 146 3.53 -4.32 6.82
N GLY A 147 3.93 -5.06 7.86
CA GLY A 147 5.30 -5.58 7.98
C GLY A 147 5.54 -6.84 7.17
N GLY A 148 6.81 -7.14 6.88
CA GLY A 148 7.29 -8.33 6.16
C GLY A 148 6.53 -9.61 6.48
N PRO A 149 6.46 -10.03 7.76
CA PRO A 149 5.75 -11.26 8.13
C PRO A 149 4.27 -11.28 7.68
N ALA A 150 3.57 -10.15 7.77
CA ALA A 150 2.17 -10.07 7.34
C ALA A 150 2.03 -10.13 5.82
N MET A 151 3.02 -9.60 5.09
CA MET A 151 3.10 -9.68 3.64
C MET A 151 3.36 -11.11 3.18
N ASP A 152 4.26 -11.84 3.85
CA ASP A 152 4.56 -13.24 3.59
C ASP A 152 3.33 -14.14 3.83
N GLU A 153 2.61 -13.91 4.93
CA GLU A 153 1.36 -14.62 5.25
C GLU A 153 0.26 -14.35 4.22
N LEU A 154 0.12 -13.10 3.75
CA LEU A 154 -0.79 -12.75 2.66
C LEU A 154 -0.40 -13.42 1.34
N ALA A 155 0.88 -13.51 1.04
CA ALA A 155 1.35 -14.16 -0.17
C ALA A 155 1.08 -15.66 -0.19
N GLN A 156 1.16 -16.32 0.97
CA GLN A 156 0.77 -17.72 1.12
C GLN A 156 -0.73 -17.96 0.85
N CYS A 157 -1.56 -16.92 0.92
CA CYS A 157 -2.97 -16.99 0.54
C CYS A 157 -3.18 -17.00 -0.98
N LEU A 158 -2.20 -16.55 -1.76
CA LEU A 158 -2.27 -16.42 -3.21
C LEU A 158 -2.05 -17.76 -3.92
N SER A 159 -2.74 -17.96 -5.03
CA SER A 159 -2.48 -19.06 -5.96
C SER A 159 -1.34 -18.72 -6.91
N ASP A 160 -0.72 -19.74 -7.50
CA ASP A 160 0.31 -19.57 -8.54
C ASP A 160 -0.18 -18.68 -9.69
N GLU A 161 -1.45 -18.81 -10.08
CA GLU A 161 -2.10 -17.95 -11.08
C GLU A 161 -2.03 -16.47 -10.67
N THR A 162 -2.45 -16.15 -9.45
CA THR A 162 -2.45 -14.76 -8.96
C THR A 162 -1.04 -14.22 -8.74
N ILE A 163 -0.10 -15.06 -8.30
CA ILE A 163 1.32 -14.68 -8.20
C ILE A 163 1.89 -14.35 -9.59
N ASN A 164 1.53 -15.11 -10.62
CA ASN A 164 1.97 -14.84 -11.98
C ASN A 164 1.39 -13.52 -12.52
N GLU A 165 0.11 -13.25 -12.28
CA GLU A 165 -0.52 -11.98 -12.67
C GLU A 165 0.14 -10.77 -11.99
N LEU A 166 0.43 -10.87 -10.69
CA LEU A 166 1.18 -9.84 -9.95
C LEU A 166 2.62 -9.68 -10.47
N GLY A 167 3.28 -10.79 -10.79
CA GLY A 167 4.61 -10.78 -11.40
C GLY A 167 4.59 -10.05 -12.74
N GLY A 168 3.61 -10.33 -13.60
CA GLY A 168 3.41 -9.68 -14.89
C GLY A 168 3.23 -8.16 -14.75
N PHE A 169 2.35 -7.72 -13.84
CA PHE A 169 2.13 -6.30 -13.57
C PHE A 169 3.43 -5.58 -13.15
N ARG A 170 4.20 -6.20 -12.26
CA ARG A 170 5.46 -5.62 -11.77
C ARG A 170 6.53 -5.56 -12.85
N ASP A 171 6.57 -6.58 -13.72
CA ASP A 171 7.50 -6.65 -14.84
C ASP A 171 7.18 -5.60 -15.92
N GLU A 172 5.90 -5.37 -16.18
CA GLU A 172 5.42 -4.40 -17.15
C GLU A 172 5.64 -2.96 -16.69
N HIS A 173 5.36 -2.67 -15.40
CA HIS A 173 5.23 -1.29 -14.95
C HIS A 173 6.32 -0.80 -13.99
N LEU A 174 6.91 -1.67 -13.15
CA LEU A 174 7.87 -1.22 -12.13
C LEU A 174 9.33 -1.37 -12.57
N GLY A 175 9.60 -2.14 -13.64
CA GLY A 175 10.95 -2.31 -14.17
C GLY A 175 11.97 -2.81 -13.14
N LEU A 176 11.52 -3.52 -12.10
CA LEU A 176 12.36 -3.89 -10.96
C LEU A 176 13.55 -4.74 -11.42
N PRO A 177 14.77 -4.53 -10.90
CA PRO A 177 15.90 -5.44 -11.13
C PRO A 177 15.56 -6.87 -10.65
N PRO A 178 15.97 -7.93 -11.39
CA PRO A 178 15.65 -9.33 -11.05
C PRO A 178 15.97 -9.73 -9.60
N GLU A 179 17.01 -9.12 -9.01
CA GLU A 179 17.45 -9.36 -7.64
C GLU A 179 16.42 -8.85 -6.61
N LEU A 180 15.74 -7.73 -6.89
CA LEU A 180 14.69 -7.15 -6.04
C LEU A 180 13.31 -7.79 -6.30
N LYS A 181 13.11 -8.43 -7.46
CA LYS A 181 11.87 -9.16 -7.77
C LYS A 181 11.66 -10.37 -6.86
N ARG A 182 12.76 -11.05 -6.50
CA ARG A 182 12.73 -12.35 -5.80
C ARG A 182 12.29 -12.25 -4.33
N ASP A 183 12.55 -11.10 -3.71
CA ASP A 183 12.30 -10.84 -2.29
C ASP A 183 10.94 -10.20 -1.99
N LEU A 184 10.21 -9.78 -3.02
CA LEU A 184 8.94 -9.04 -2.88
C LEU A 184 7.75 -9.97 -3.20
N GLN A 185 7.67 -11.12 -2.55
CA GLN A 185 6.52 -12.04 -2.70
C GLN A 185 5.47 -11.68 -1.66
N GLY A 186 4.91 -10.47 -1.74
CA GLY A 186 3.93 -9.89 -0.81
C GLY A 186 3.08 -8.84 -1.53
N PRO A 187 1.94 -8.38 -0.97
CA PRO A 187 0.90 -7.69 -1.75
C PRO A 187 1.42 -6.45 -2.48
N VAL A 188 0.88 -6.19 -3.66
CA VAL A 188 0.87 -4.88 -4.37
C VAL A 188 -0.59 -4.34 -4.36
N VAL A 189 -1.48 -5.05 -3.66
CA VAL A 189 -2.94 -4.88 -3.68
C VAL A 189 -3.54 -5.63 -2.47
N ALA A 190 -3.91 -4.91 -1.41
CA ALA A 190 -4.84 -5.42 -0.39
C ALA A 190 -6.28 -5.06 -0.80
#